data_AF-A0A4D7B470-F1
#
_entry.id   AF-A0A4D7B470-F1
#
_cell.length_a   1.000
_cell.length_b   1.000
_cell.length_c   1.000
_cell.angle_alpha   90.00
_cell.angle_beta   90.00
_cell.angle_gamma   90.00
#
_symmetry.space_group_name_H-M   'P 1'
#
loop_
_entity.id
_entity.type
_entity.pdbx_description
1 polymer ?
#
loop_
_entity_poly.entity_id
_entity_poly.type
_entity_poly.pdbx_seq_one_letter_code
_entity_poly.pdbx_strand_id
1 'polypeptide(L)'
;MTAETGAQRPNDGYAGPDRATRRPVFAMPPGTCDCHVHVFGPQAEFPFSPERSYTPEDCTFEDLERLHRTLGIDRAVIVHGGAHGTDNRVTLAALARRPDRLRGVAVIPSGLPRGELEDMHRLGMRGARMSTVVSGGASFDHLERLSDETFDLGWHLVLHFHRAEELRDVAPRLMKVRSRFMLDHMARISAAEGIASPAFTALMRLLDTGRGWVKLASLYRLSAEPYPHRDMLPMIERVVAHRPDRLVWGSNWPHPICPVPMPNDGDLVDLVPLWLPDQATRQRVLVDNPAELYGFGTSPR
;
A
#
# COMPACT_ATOMS: atom_id res chain seq x y z
N MET A 1 -23.50 30.32 -20.93
CA MET A 1 -22.22 29.59 -20.87
C MET A 1 -21.31 30.31 -19.91
N THR A 2 -21.45 30.01 -18.63
CA THR A 2 -20.55 30.48 -17.58
C THR A 2 -19.67 29.29 -17.22
N ALA A 3 -18.37 29.45 -17.43
CA ALA A 3 -17.37 28.51 -16.95
C ALA A 3 -17.44 28.53 -15.41
N GLU A 4 -17.99 27.49 -14.81
CA GLU A 4 -17.80 27.23 -13.39
C GLU A 4 -16.34 26.86 -13.21
N THR A 5 -15.54 27.83 -12.79
CA THR A 5 -14.25 27.57 -12.15
C THR A 5 -14.53 26.66 -10.96
N GLY A 6 -14.25 25.36 -11.11
CA GLY A 6 -14.46 24.36 -10.07
C GLY A 6 -13.69 24.77 -8.83
N ALA A 7 -14.40 25.31 -7.84
CA ALA A 7 -13.82 25.68 -6.57
C ALA A 7 -13.20 24.42 -5.94
N GLN A 8 -11.91 24.49 -5.67
CA GLN A 8 -11.13 23.44 -5.01
C GLN A 8 -11.77 23.21 -3.63
N ARG A 9 -12.38 22.03 -3.40
CA ARG A 9 -12.93 21.75 -2.06
C ARG A 9 -11.78 21.87 -1.04
N PRO A 10 -11.98 22.56 0.09
CA PRO A 10 -10.95 22.72 1.11
C PRO A 10 -10.55 21.35 1.68
N ASN A 11 -9.34 21.27 2.27
CA ASN A 11 -8.91 20.07 3.00
C ASN A 11 -9.96 19.72 4.07
N ASP A 12 -10.39 18.46 4.12
CA ASP A 12 -11.44 17.95 4.99
C ASP A 12 -11.01 17.81 6.48
N GLY A 13 -9.99 18.57 6.90
CA GLY A 13 -9.47 18.57 8.26
C GLY A 13 -8.47 17.46 8.58
N TYR A 14 -8.05 16.66 7.60
CA TYR A 14 -6.98 15.68 7.80
C TYR A 14 -5.62 16.38 7.76
N ALA A 15 -4.81 16.18 8.80
CA ALA A 15 -3.45 16.69 8.84
C ALA A 15 -2.60 16.07 7.71
N GLY A 16 -1.75 16.90 7.11
CA GLY A 16 -0.68 16.43 6.23
C GLY A 16 0.38 15.62 6.99
N PRO A 17 1.28 14.92 6.28
CA PRO A 17 2.35 14.15 6.90
C PRO A 17 3.29 15.05 7.71
N ASP A 18 4.00 14.46 8.68
CA ASP A 18 5.10 15.16 9.35
C ASP A 18 6.21 15.48 8.33
N ARG A 19 6.35 16.76 7.98
CA ARG A 19 7.35 17.25 7.03
C ARG A 19 8.76 17.32 7.63
N ALA A 20 8.90 17.20 8.95
CA ALA A 20 10.17 17.14 9.67
C ALA A 20 10.59 15.69 9.92
N THR A 21 10.65 14.88 8.86
CA THR A 21 11.08 13.47 8.94
C THR A 21 12.43 13.35 9.62
N ARG A 22 12.49 12.58 10.71
CA ARG A 22 13.74 12.31 11.41
C ARG A 22 14.51 11.20 10.69
N ARG A 23 15.84 11.29 10.74
CA ARG A 23 16.69 10.19 10.31
C ARG A 23 16.51 9.04 11.31
N PRO A 24 16.13 7.83 10.86
CA PRO A 24 15.97 6.69 11.76
C PRO A 24 17.30 6.26 12.36
N VAL A 25 17.24 5.66 13.55
CA VAL A 25 18.40 5.02 14.18
C VAL A 25 18.74 3.71 13.46
N PHE A 26 17.71 2.96 13.04
CA PHE A 26 17.87 1.75 12.25
C PHE A 26 18.23 2.09 10.80
N ALA A 27 19.37 1.58 10.34
CA ALA A 27 19.77 1.67 8.94
C ALA A 27 19.09 0.56 8.13
N MET A 28 18.22 0.96 7.19
CA MET A 28 17.60 0.03 6.25
C MET A 28 18.65 -0.70 5.40
N PRO A 29 18.48 -2.01 5.12
CA PRO A 29 19.36 -2.72 4.20
C PRO A 29 19.35 -2.11 2.79
N PRO A 30 20.47 -2.14 2.04
CA PRO A 30 20.48 -1.77 0.64
C PRO A 30 19.44 -2.55 -0.17
N GLY A 31 18.79 -1.87 -1.10
CA GLY A 31 17.69 -2.39 -1.89
C GLY A 31 16.34 -2.35 -1.18
N THR A 32 16.22 -1.78 0.02
CA THR A 32 14.92 -1.70 0.73
C THR A 32 13.84 -1.06 -0.14
N CYS A 33 12.66 -1.68 -0.14
CA CYS A 33 11.50 -1.25 -0.90
C CYS A 33 10.36 -0.83 0.03
N ASP A 34 9.91 0.42 -0.07
CA ASP A 34 8.67 0.87 0.55
C ASP A 34 7.47 0.46 -0.31
N CYS A 35 6.75 -0.59 0.11
CA CYS A 35 5.70 -1.20 -0.71
C CYS A 35 4.31 -0.57 -0.54
N HIS A 36 4.21 0.56 0.17
CA HIS A 36 2.94 1.25 0.34
C HIS A 36 3.16 2.75 0.57
N VAL A 37 3.17 3.51 -0.53
CA VAL A 37 3.14 4.97 -0.50
C VAL A 37 2.12 5.52 -1.49
N HIS A 38 1.73 6.77 -1.31
CA HIS A 38 0.93 7.52 -2.25
C HIS A 38 1.65 8.80 -2.66
N VAL A 39 1.29 9.34 -3.82
CA VAL A 39 1.61 10.71 -4.21
C VAL A 39 0.29 11.43 -4.46
N PHE A 40 0.20 12.68 -4.02
CA PHE A 40 -0.97 13.53 -4.17
C PHE A 40 -0.56 14.84 -4.82
N GLY A 41 -1.19 15.16 -5.95
CA GLY A 41 -0.88 16.37 -6.70
C GLY A 41 0.51 16.36 -7.38
N PRO A 42 1.05 17.53 -7.75
CA PRO A 42 0.49 18.85 -7.47
C PRO A 42 -0.86 19.06 -8.15
N GLN A 43 -1.84 19.64 -7.45
CA GLN A 43 -3.23 19.71 -7.93
C GLN A 43 -3.40 20.53 -9.23
N ALA A 44 -2.49 21.47 -9.49
CA ALA A 44 -2.48 22.26 -10.72
C ALA A 44 -2.22 21.42 -11.98
N GLU A 45 -1.50 20.30 -11.86
CA GLU A 45 -1.18 19.39 -12.96
C GLU A 45 -2.05 18.13 -12.89
N PHE A 46 -2.23 17.60 -11.68
CA PHE A 46 -3.01 16.40 -11.40
C PHE A 46 -4.16 16.74 -10.46
N PRO A 47 -5.30 17.22 -10.97
CA PRO A 47 -6.44 17.55 -10.12
C PRO A 47 -6.96 16.31 -9.39
N PHE A 48 -7.50 16.51 -8.20
CA PHE A 48 -8.20 15.45 -7.47
C PHE A 48 -9.56 15.15 -8.11
N SER A 49 -10.03 13.91 -7.93
CA SER A 49 -11.35 13.50 -8.39
C SER A 49 -12.46 14.30 -7.69
N PRO A 50 -13.52 14.72 -8.40
CA PRO A 50 -14.70 15.32 -7.77
C PRO A 50 -15.47 14.33 -6.86
N GLU A 51 -15.27 13.02 -7.04
CA GLU A 51 -15.94 11.94 -6.28
C GLU A 51 -15.16 11.47 -5.03
N ARG A 52 -14.01 12.10 -4.75
CA ARG A 52 -13.16 11.73 -3.60
C ARG A 52 -13.90 11.85 -2.27
N SER A 53 -13.59 10.95 -1.35
CA SER A 53 -14.08 10.99 0.05
C SER A 53 -13.24 11.85 0.99
N TYR A 54 -12.07 12.31 0.53
CA TYR A 54 -11.16 13.17 1.29
C TYR A 54 -10.28 14.00 0.34
N THR A 55 -9.83 15.16 0.82
CA THR A 55 -8.95 16.08 0.10
C THR A 55 -7.62 16.23 0.86
N PRO A 56 -6.54 15.53 0.43
CA PRO A 56 -5.23 15.69 1.04
C PRO A 56 -4.56 17.01 0.58
N GLU A 57 -3.53 17.44 1.30
CA GLU A 57 -2.59 18.42 0.76
C GLU A 57 -1.70 17.81 -0.33
N ASP A 58 -1.05 18.66 -1.12
CA ASP A 58 -0.08 18.20 -2.13
C ASP A 58 1.11 17.50 -1.45
N CYS A 59 1.30 16.23 -1.79
CA CYS A 59 2.37 15.35 -1.33
C CYS A 59 3.03 14.76 -2.57
N THR A 60 3.95 15.53 -3.14
CA THR A 60 4.49 15.33 -4.49
C THR A 60 5.48 14.18 -4.58
N PHE A 61 5.88 13.82 -5.80
CA PHE A 61 6.98 12.87 -6.00
C PHE A 61 8.31 13.40 -5.42
N GLU A 62 8.57 14.69 -5.51
CA GLU A 62 9.75 15.34 -4.92
C GLU A 62 9.78 15.20 -3.40
N ASP A 63 8.61 15.32 -2.75
CA ASP A 63 8.47 15.07 -1.32
C ASP A 63 8.80 13.62 -0.97
N LEU A 64 8.31 12.67 -1.76
CA LEU A 64 8.60 11.25 -1.62
C LEU A 64 10.10 10.96 -1.81
N GLU A 65 10.76 11.53 -2.82
CA GLU A 65 12.21 11.36 -3.01
C GLU A 65 13.01 11.92 -1.83
N ARG A 66 12.58 13.06 -1.27
CA ARG A 66 13.21 13.63 -0.08
C ARG A 66 13.02 12.74 1.15
N LEU A 67 11.80 12.22 1.35
CA LEU A 67 11.49 11.27 2.42
C LEU A 67 12.39 10.03 2.31
N HIS A 68 12.41 9.36 1.16
CA HIS A 68 13.17 8.13 0.96
C HIS A 68 14.68 8.32 1.10
N ARG A 69 15.24 9.48 0.70
CA ARG A 69 16.65 9.81 1.01
C ARG A 69 16.93 9.92 2.50
N THR A 70 16.02 10.48 3.28
CA THR A 70 16.18 10.59 4.75
C THR A 70 16.10 9.21 5.41
N LEU A 71 15.17 8.36 4.95
CA LEU A 71 14.90 7.04 5.50
C LEU A 71 15.87 5.94 5.01
N GLY A 72 16.64 6.19 3.95
CA GLY A 72 17.54 5.18 3.35
C GLY A 72 16.80 4.11 2.54
N ILE A 73 15.77 4.52 1.79
CA ILE A 73 14.92 3.64 0.97
C ILE A 73 15.29 3.76 -0.50
N ASP A 74 15.50 2.62 -1.15
CA ASP A 74 16.00 2.58 -2.54
C ASP A 74 14.89 2.40 -3.56
N ARG A 75 13.84 1.64 -3.24
CA ARG A 75 12.73 1.33 -4.15
C ARG A 75 11.39 1.66 -3.53
N ALA A 76 10.37 1.85 -4.35
CA ALA A 76 9.02 2.08 -3.86
C ALA A 76 7.93 1.52 -4.75
N VAL A 77 6.80 1.21 -4.11
CA VAL A 77 5.54 0.89 -4.78
C VAL A 77 4.56 2.01 -4.49
N ILE A 78 4.28 2.82 -5.51
CA ILE A 78 3.30 3.89 -5.42
C ILE A 78 1.92 3.28 -5.65
N VAL A 79 1.17 3.15 -4.58
CA VAL A 79 -0.24 2.75 -4.60
C VAL A 79 -1.06 3.97 -5.00
N HIS A 80 -1.85 3.87 -6.06
CA HIS A 80 -2.64 5.00 -6.54
C HIS A 80 -3.57 5.50 -5.43
N GLY A 81 -3.52 6.81 -5.18
CA GLY A 81 -4.19 7.46 -4.07
C GLY A 81 -5.66 7.72 -4.39
N GLY A 82 -6.58 7.27 -3.53
CA GLY A 82 -8.03 7.36 -3.77
C GLY A 82 -8.55 8.79 -4.00
N ALA A 83 -7.84 9.83 -3.56
CA ALA A 83 -8.20 11.22 -3.85
C ALA A 83 -8.20 11.55 -5.36
N HIS A 84 -7.45 10.81 -6.17
CA HIS A 84 -7.43 10.94 -7.64
C HIS A 84 -8.43 10.01 -8.36
N GLY A 85 -9.20 9.20 -7.62
CA GLY A 85 -10.18 8.28 -8.19
C GLY A 85 -9.55 7.20 -9.07
N THR A 86 -9.96 7.11 -10.33
CA THR A 86 -9.42 6.18 -11.34
C THR A 86 -8.46 6.84 -12.33
N ASP A 87 -8.16 8.13 -12.15
CA ASP A 87 -7.18 8.84 -12.98
C ASP A 87 -5.75 8.59 -12.48
N ASN A 88 -5.12 7.57 -13.04
CA ASN A 88 -3.80 7.10 -12.62
C ASN A 88 -2.64 7.99 -13.10
N ARG A 89 -2.88 9.11 -13.78
CA ARG A 89 -1.83 9.91 -14.44
C ARG A 89 -0.74 10.38 -13.49
N VAL A 90 -1.07 10.84 -12.28
CA VAL A 90 -0.07 11.26 -11.28
C VAL A 90 0.88 10.12 -10.91
N THR A 91 0.33 8.91 -10.74
CA THR A 91 1.12 7.73 -10.40
C THR A 91 1.99 7.34 -11.58
N LEU A 92 1.43 7.25 -12.79
CA LEU A 92 2.17 6.92 -14.00
C LEU A 92 3.30 7.93 -14.29
N ALA A 93 3.05 9.22 -14.09
CA ALA A 93 4.05 10.27 -14.22
C ALA A 93 5.19 10.08 -13.22
N ALA A 94 4.90 9.73 -11.97
CA ALA A 94 5.92 9.40 -10.98
C ALA A 94 6.74 8.17 -11.38
N LEU A 95 6.10 7.07 -11.82
CA LEU A 95 6.80 5.85 -12.26
C LEU A 95 7.78 6.11 -13.40
N ALA A 96 7.38 6.93 -14.38
CA ALA A 96 8.20 7.27 -15.55
C ALA A 96 9.53 7.97 -15.19
N ARG A 97 9.62 8.61 -14.00
CA ARG A 97 10.82 9.32 -13.56
C ARG A 97 11.93 8.42 -13.02
N ARG A 98 11.56 7.21 -12.54
CA ARG A 98 12.48 6.22 -11.96
C ARG A 98 11.98 4.78 -12.25
N PRO A 99 11.91 4.37 -13.53
CA PRO A 99 11.32 3.08 -13.93
C PRO A 99 12.11 1.86 -13.43
N ASP A 100 13.34 2.04 -12.97
CA ASP A 100 14.19 1.05 -12.34
C ASP A 100 13.89 0.87 -10.84
N ARG A 101 13.39 1.92 -10.17
CA ARG A 101 13.18 1.97 -8.71
C ARG A 101 11.72 2.00 -8.29
N LEU A 102 10.80 2.32 -9.20
CA LEU A 102 9.38 2.47 -8.89
C LEU A 102 8.52 1.44 -9.59
N ARG A 103 7.52 0.96 -8.86
CA ARG A 103 6.38 0.20 -9.39
C ARG A 103 5.09 0.82 -8.88
N GLY A 104 3.99 0.50 -9.54
CA GLY A 104 2.69 1.04 -9.18
C GLY A 104 1.65 -0.02 -8.90
N VAL A 105 0.64 0.38 -8.13
CA VAL A 105 -0.64 -0.33 -8.03
C VAL A 105 -1.73 0.63 -8.47
N ALA A 106 -2.47 0.26 -9.51
CA ALA A 106 -3.49 1.09 -10.11
C ALA A 106 -4.80 1.04 -9.34
N VAL A 107 -5.65 2.06 -9.50
CA VAL A 107 -7.08 1.97 -9.19
C VAL A 107 -7.84 2.15 -10.49
N ILE A 108 -8.51 1.09 -10.94
CA ILE A 108 -9.19 1.04 -12.24
C ILE A 108 -10.49 0.24 -12.12
N PRO A 109 -11.51 0.54 -12.95
CA PRO A 109 -12.62 -0.39 -13.12
C PRO A 109 -12.14 -1.66 -13.84
N SER A 110 -12.91 -2.75 -13.73
CA SER A 110 -12.76 -3.88 -14.65
C SER A 110 -13.35 -3.55 -16.03
N GLY A 111 -12.92 -4.30 -17.04
CA GLY A 111 -13.39 -4.15 -18.42
C GLY A 111 -12.65 -3.11 -19.23
N LEU A 112 -11.48 -2.64 -18.78
CA LEU A 112 -10.60 -1.82 -19.62
C LEU A 112 -10.09 -2.62 -20.83
N PRO A 113 -9.85 -1.96 -21.98
CA PRO A 113 -9.22 -2.60 -23.12
C PRO A 113 -7.86 -3.22 -22.75
N ARG A 114 -7.56 -4.40 -23.31
CA ARG A 114 -6.29 -5.11 -23.08
C ARG A 114 -5.06 -4.23 -23.29
N GLY A 115 -5.06 -3.43 -24.36
CA GLY A 115 -3.97 -2.51 -24.68
C GLY A 115 -3.71 -1.48 -23.58
N GLU A 116 -4.75 -0.96 -22.92
CA GLU A 116 -4.57 -0.02 -21.81
C GLU A 116 -3.91 -0.69 -20.60
N LEU A 117 -4.30 -1.93 -20.27
CA LEU A 117 -3.68 -2.70 -19.19
C LEU A 117 -2.20 -3.02 -19.50
N GLU A 118 -1.89 -3.36 -20.75
CA GLU A 118 -0.52 -3.59 -21.21
C GLU A 118 0.32 -2.32 -21.18
N ASP A 119 -0.25 -1.17 -21.56
CA ASP A 119 0.41 0.14 -21.49
C ASP A 119 0.75 0.50 -20.04
N MET A 120 -0.21 0.35 -19.12
CA MET A 120 0.02 0.53 -17.69
C MET A 120 1.09 -0.43 -17.16
N HIS A 121 1.09 -1.69 -17.60
CA HIS A 121 2.11 -2.66 -17.23
C HIS A 121 3.50 -2.22 -17.71
N ARG A 122 3.65 -1.79 -18.96
CA ARG A 122 4.94 -1.29 -19.48
C ARG A 122 5.45 -0.08 -18.71
N LEU A 123 4.54 0.80 -18.26
CA LEU A 123 4.87 1.96 -17.44
C LEU A 123 5.18 1.63 -15.97
N GLY A 124 5.04 0.37 -15.55
CA GLY A 124 5.47 -0.10 -14.23
C GLY A 124 4.36 -0.48 -13.26
N MET A 125 3.09 -0.44 -13.67
CA MET A 125 1.99 -0.95 -12.84
C MET A 125 2.07 -2.49 -12.72
N ARG A 126 1.83 -3.02 -11.52
CA ARG A 126 1.96 -4.45 -11.18
C ARG A 126 0.80 -4.99 -10.36
N GLY A 127 -0.25 -4.21 -10.18
CA GLY A 127 -1.43 -4.63 -9.43
C GLY A 127 -2.56 -3.64 -9.56
N ALA A 128 -3.73 -4.07 -9.11
CA ALA A 128 -4.93 -3.24 -9.02
C ALA A 128 -5.46 -3.25 -7.59
N ARG A 129 -5.76 -2.07 -7.05
CA ARG A 129 -6.30 -1.89 -5.70
C ARG A 129 -7.80 -1.70 -5.72
N MET A 130 -8.45 -2.41 -4.80
CA MET A 130 -9.85 -2.22 -4.45
C MET A 130 -9.95 -1.85 -2.97
N SER A 131 -10.91 -1.00 -2.64
CA SER A 131 -11.04 -0.46 -1.29
C SER A 131 -12.49 -0.23 -0.90
N THR A 132 -12.85 -0.59 0.34
CA THR A 132 -14.15 -0.21 0.95
C THR A 132 -14.06 1.05 1.82
N VAL A 133 -12.85 1.62 1.98
CA VAL A 133 -12.60 2.85 2.76
C VAL A 133 -12.77 4.16 1.98
N VAL A 134 -12.47 4.15 0.67
CA VAL A 134 -12.42 5.37 -0.16
C VAL A 134 -13.44 5.26 -1.29
N SER A 135 -14.18 6.35 -1.54
CA SER A 135 -15.09 6.46 -2.68
C SER A 135 -14.35 6.87 -3.95
N GLY A 136 -14.98 6.70 -5.11
CA GLY A 136 -14.41 7.09 -6.42
C GLY A 136 -13.35 6.13 -6.98
N GLY A 137 -13.13 4.98 -6.33
CA GLY A 137 -12.24 3.91 -6.78
C GLY A 137 -12.97 2.58 -7.02
N ALA A 138 -12.21 1.49 -7.16
CA ALA A 138 -12.77 0.16 -7.41
C ALA A 138 -13.26 -0.52 -6.11
N SER A 139 -14.51 -1.01 -6.10
CA SER A 139 -15.04 -1.87 -5.04
C SER A 139 -14.59 -3.33 -5.22
N PHE A 140 -14.87 -4.19 -4.24
CA PHE A 140 -14.64 -5.64 -4.38
C PHE A 140 -15.56 -6.33 -5.40
N ASP A 141 -16.54 -5.65 -6.00
CA ASP A 141 -17.35 -6.22 -7.08
C ASP A 141 -16.52 -6.46 -8.36
N HIS A 142 -15.38 -5.78 -8.47
CA HIS A 142 -14.44 -5.96 -9.58
C HIS A 142 -13.47 -7.14 -9.39
N LEU A 143 -13.45 -7.80 -8.22
CA LEU A 143 -12.41 -8.74 -7.79
C LEU A 143 -12.12 -9.85 -8.81
N GLU A 144 -13.12 -10.62 -9.21
CA GLU A 144 -12.94 -11.75 -10.13
C GLU A 144 -12.56 -11.27 -11.53
N ARG A 145 -13.22 -10.22 -12.05
CA ARG A 145 -12.92 -9.70 -13.38
C ARG A 145 -11.51 -9.12 -13.47
N LEU A 146 -11.10 -8.31 -12.49
CA LEU A 146 -9.72 -7.80 -12.43
C LEU A 146 -8.72 -8.92 -12.24
N SER A 147 -9.05 -9.97 -11.48
CA SER A 147 -8.21 -11.17 -11.39
C SER A 147 -7.97 -11.73 -12.78
N ASP A 148 -9.02 -12.00 -13.54
CA ASP A 148 -8.92 -12.66 -14.84
C ASP A 148 -8.28 -11.76 -15.90
N GLU A 149 -8.67 -10.49 -15.97
CA GLU A 149 -8.15 -9.52 -16.92
C GLU A 149 -6.65 -9.28 -16.72
N THR A 150 -6.17 -9.25 -15.48
CA THR A 150 -4.78 -8.90 -15.18
C THR A 150 -3.87 -10.10 -14.87
N PHE A 151 -4.42 -11.33 -14.89
CA PHE A 151 -3.69 -12.56 -14.54
C PHE A 151 -2.44 -12.76 -15.41
N ASP A 152 -2.58 -12.66 -16.72
CA ASP A 152 -1.48 -12.92 -17.67
C ASP A 152 -0.39 -11.82 -17.63
N LEU A 153 -0.72 -10.65 -17.07
CA LEU A 153 0.25 -9.59 -16.79
C LEU A 153 1.03 -9.84 -15.47
N GLY A 154 0.69 -10.90 -14.73
CA GLY A 154 1.27 -11.24 -13.44
C GLY A 154 0.87 -10.30 -12.30
N TRP A 155 -0.16 -9.46 -12.52
CA TRP A 155 -0.61 -8.48 -11.54
C TRP A 155 -1.21 -9.15 -10.31
N HIS A 156 -1.08 -8.48 -9.16
CA HIS A 156 -1.73 -8.88 -7.92
C HIS A 156 -2.87 -7.92 -7.56
N LEU A 157 -3.82 -8.44 -6.81
CA LEU A 157 -4.98 -7.69 -6.34
C LEU A 157 -4.71 -7.15 -4.93
N VAL A 158 -4.81 -5.86 -4.72
CA VAL A 158 -4.62 -5.23 -3.41
C VAL A 158 -5.99 -4.95 -2.79
N LEU A 159 -6.23 -5.48 -1.59
CA LEU A 159 -7.49 -5.31 -0.87
C LEU A 159 -7.30 -4.45 0.36
N HIS A 160 -8.06 -3.36 0.42
CA HIS A 160 -8.12 -2.45 1.56
C HIS A 160 -9.51 -2.45 2.18
N PHE A 161 -9.58 -2.84 3.44
CA PHE A 161 -10.83 -3.02 4.17
C PHE A 161 -11.11 -1.84 5.09
N HIS A 162 -12.38 -1.49 5.25
CA HIS A 162 -12.80 -0.54 6.29
C HIS A 162 -12.81 -1.22 7.66
N ARG A 163 -13.28 -2.46 7.73
CA ARG A 163 -13.32 -3.29 8.93
C ARG A 163 -12.81 -4.70 8.66
N ALA A 164 -12.18 -5.31 9.65
CA ALA A 164 -11.56 -6.61 9.51
C ALA A 164 -12.56 -7.74 9.23
N GLU A 165 -13.82 -7.62 9.67
CA GLU A 165 -14.85 -8.64 9.45
C GLU A 165 -15.16 -8.86 7.96
N GLU A 166 -14.99 -7.83 7.13
CA GLU A 166 -15.16 -7.91 5.67
C GLU A 166 -14.22 -8.95 5.04
N LEU A 167 -13.08 -9.23 5.67
CA LEU A 167 -12.17 -10.29 5.23
C LEU A 167 -12.87 -11.64 5.19
N ARG A 168 -13.77 -11.93 6.14
CA ARG A 168 -14.49 -13.20 6.20
C ARG A 168 -15.45 -13.36 5.03
N ASP A 169 -16.09 -12.27 4.64
CA ASP A 169 -17.07 -12.26 3.56
C ASP A 169 -16.38 -12.43 2.20
N VAL A 170 -15.20 -11.81 2.02
CA VAL A 170 -14.44 -11.92 0.76
C VAL A 170 -13.55 -13.17 0.69
N ALA A 171 -13.19 -13.79 1.82
CA ALA A 171 -12.27 -14.93 1.84
C ALA A 171 -12.69 -16.10 0.92
N PRO A 172 -13.97 -16.53 0.87
CA PRO A 172 -14.39 -17.58 -0.07
C PRO A 172 -14.18 -17.22 -1.55
N ARG A 173 -14.20 -15.92 -1.89
CA ARG A 173 -13.91 -15.43 -3.25
C ARG A 173 -12.40 -15.45 -3.51
N LEU A 174 -11.60 -14.97 -2.56
CA LEU A 174 -10.12 -15.01 -2.64
C LEU A 174 -9.55 -16.43 -2.75
N MET A 175 -10.22 -17.42 -2.14
CA MET A 175 -9.85 -18.83 -2.32
C MET A 175 -9.97 -19.30 -3.77
N LYS A 176 -10.82 -18.65 -4.59
CA LYS A 176 -11.14 -19.05 -5.97
C LYS A 176 -10.44 -18.24 -7.06
N VAL A 177 -10.12 -16.96 -6.80
CA VAL A 177 -9.42 -16.14 -7.80
C VAL A 177 -8.09 -16.78 -8.18
N ARG A 178 -7.56 -16.52 -9.37
CA ARG A 178 -6.30 -17.11 -9.83
C ARG A 178 -5.09 -16.30 -9.39
N SER A 179 -5.23 -14.97 -9.36
CA SER A 179 -4.14 -14.04 -9.10
C SER A 179 -3.62 -14.14 -7.66
N ARG A 180 -2.40 -13.66 -7.47
CA ARG A 180 -1.90 -13.29 -6.14
C ARG A 180 -2.73 -12.14 -5.60
N PHE A 181 -2.86 -12.06 -4.29
CA PHE A 181 -3.56 -10.94 -3.64
C PHE A 181 -2.81 -10.49 -2.40
N MET A 182 -2.99 -9.23 -2.05
CA MET A 182 -2.32 -8.54 -0.96
C MET A 182 -3.37 -7.96 -0.02
N LEU A 183 -3.26 -8.29 1.27
CA LEU A 183 -4.08 -7.73 2.33
C LEU A 183 -3.36 -6.49 2.88
N ASP A 184 -3.87 -5.30 2.54
CA ASP A 184 -3.32 -4.04 3.06
C ASP A 184 -3.46 -4.01 4.59
N HIS A 185 -2.42 -3.55 5.28
CA HIS A 185 -2.42 -3.26 6.71
C HIS A 185 -2.91 -4.42 7.58
N MET A 186 -2.47 -5.65 7.28
CA MET A 186 -2.94 -6.87 7.96
C MET A 186 -4.46 -7.02 7.96
N ALA A 187 -5.09 -6.69 6.82
CA ALA A 187 -6.54 -6.66 6.65
C ALA A 187 -7.28 -5.76 7.68
N ARG A 188 -6.59 -4.75 8.22
CA ARG A 188 -7.11 -3.83 9.24
C ARG A 188 -7.54 -4.48 10.56
N ILE A 189 -7.04 -5.68 10.86
CA ILE A 189 -7.26 -6.33 12.16
C ILE A 189 -6.54 -5.52 13.25
N SER A 190 -7.29 -5.06 14.24
CA SER A 190 -6.77 -4.28 15.37
C SER A 190 -6.11 -5.17 16.42
N ALA A 191 -5.24 -4.58 17.26
CA ALA A 191 -4.65 -5.26 18.42
C ALA A 191 -5.72 -5.81 19.36
N ALA A 192 -6.84 -5.09 19.52
CA ALA A 192 -7.96 -5.48 20.36
C ALA A 192 -8.68 -6.74 19.84
N GLU A 193 -8.75 -6.94 18.53
CA GLU A 193 -9.29 -8.17 17.92
C GLU A 193 -8.29 -9.33 18.01
N GLY A 194 -7.02 -9.05 17.69
CA GLY A 194 -5.89 -9.95 17.91
C GLY A 194 -5.95 -11.29 17.15
N ILE A 195 -5.04 -12.18 17.54
CA ILE A 195 -4.80 -13.47 16.86
C ILE A 195 -5.95 -14.49 17.00
N ALA A 196 -6.81 -14.30 18.01
CA ALA A 196 -7.95 -15.18 18.25
C ALA A 196 -9.19 -14.78 17.41
N SER A 197 -9.14 -13.63 16.73
CA SER A 197 -10.27 -13.17 15.94
C SER A 197 -10.57 -14.08 14.75
N PRO A 198 -11.85 -14.20 14.36
CA PRO A 198 -12.24 -14.90 13.13
C PRO A 198 -11.59 -14.31 11.87
N ALA A 199 -11.36 -12.99 11.84
CA ALA A 199 -10.68 -12.31 10.73
C ALA A 199 -9.21 -12.75 10.65
N PHE A 200 -8.48 -12.77 11.77
CA PHE A 200 -7.09 -13.26 11.77
C PHE A 200 -6.99 -14.73 11.37
N THR A 201 -7.93 -15.57 11.82
CA THR A 201 -8.01 -16.97 11.37
C THR A 201 -8.21 -17.08 9.85
N ALA A 202 -9.06 -16.23 9.26
CA ALA A 202 -9.25 -16.18 7.80
C ALA A 202 -7.98 -15.72 7.08
N LEU A 203 -7.29 -14.70 7.60
CA LEU A 203 -6.01 -14.22 7.07
C LEU A 203 -4.99 -15.36 6.99
N MET A 204 -4.82 -16.12 8.08
CA MET A 204 -3.86 -17.23 8.13
C MET A 204 -4.19 -18.33 7.10
N ARG A 205 -5.48 -18.69 6.95
CA ARG A 205 -5.92 -19.64 5.92
C ARG A 205 -5.67 -19.14 4.49
N LEU A 206 -5.83 -17.84 4.26
CA LEU A 206 -5.54 -17.24 2.96
C LEU A 206 -4.04 -17.23 2.66
N LEU A 207 -3.19 -17.05 3.67
CA LEU A 207 -1.74 -17.22 3.53
C LEU A 207 -1.38 -18.65 3.13
N ASP A 208 -2.05 -19.67 3.69
CA ASP A 208 -1.80 -21.09 3.36
C ASP A 208 -1.97 -21.44 1.88
N THR A 209 -2.75 -20.64 1.13
CA THR A 209 -2.90 -20.82 -0.32
C THR A 209 -1.61 -20.59 -1.11
N GLY A 210 -0.61 -19.93 -0.50
CA GLY A 210 0.62 -19.50 -1.17
C GLY A 210 0.46 -18.28 -2.09
N ARG A 211 -0.78 -17.84 -2.34
CA ARG A 211 -1.12 -16.68 -3.21
C ARG A 211 -1.40 -15.40 -2.42
N GLY A 212 -1.73 -15.54 -1.13
CA GLY A 212 -1.96 -14.42 -0.22
C GLY A 212 -0.65 -13.78 0.27
N TRP A 213 -0.66 -12.46 0.34
CA TRP A 213 0.41 -11.62 0.87
C TRP A 213 -0.15 -10.64 1.90
N VAL A 214 0.70 -10.16 2.81
CA VAL A 214 0.33 -9.17 3.84
C VAL A 214 1.31 -8.00 3.83
N LYS A 215 0.78 -6.78 3.94
CA LYS A 215 1.59 -5.59 4.21
C LYS A 215 1.69 -5.32 5.70
N LEU A 216 2.92 -5.24 6.20
CA LEU A 216 3.27 -4.62 7.48
C LEU A 216 3.37 -3.11 7.26
N ALA A 217 2.22 -2.44 7.22
CA ALA A 217 2.12 -1.01 6.96
C ALA A 217 0.95 -0.41 7.73
N SER A 218 1.07 0.84 8.17
CA SER A 218 0.01 1.58 8.88
C SER A 218 -0.52 0.94 10.18
N LEU A 219 0.24 0.03 10.80
CA LEU A 219 -0.20 -0.71 11.99
C LEU A 219 -0.36 0.17 13.24
N TYR A 220 0.28 1.35 13.28
CA TYR A 220 0.07 2.36 14.33
C TYR A 220 -1.39 2.83 14.45
N ARG A 221 -2.20 2.67 13.38
CA ARG A 221 -3.64 3.00 13.38
C ARG A 221 -4.53 1.91 13.97
N LEU A 222 -3.94 0.76 14.29
CA LEU A 222 -4.60 -0.47 14.73
C LEU A 222 -4.20 -0.85 16.16
N SER A 223 -3.25 -0.10 16.72
CA SER A 223 -2.78 -0.16 18.10
C SER A 223 -3.70 0.61 19.04
N ALA A 224 -3.95 0.07 20.21
CA ALA A 224 -4.50 0.78 21.36
C ALA A 224 -3.39 1.38 22.25
N GLU A 225 -2.15 0.87 22.13
CA GLU A 225 -1.00 1.40 22.85
C GLU A 225 -0.32 2.59 22.14
N PRO A 226 0.33 3.49 22.90
CA PRO A 226 1.23 4.49 22.31
C PRO A 226 2.44 3.83 21.65
N TYR A 227 3.23 4.60 20.92
CA TYR A 227 4.53 4.14 20.40
C TYR A 227 5.34 3.44 21.51
N PRO A 228 5.90 2.23 21.29
CA PRO A 228 6.10 1.57 20.00
C PRO A 228 5.02 0.53 19.61
N HIS A 229 3.77 0.67 20.06
CA HIS A 229 2.62 -0.14 19.61
C HIS A 229 2.81 -1.65 19.85
N ARG A 230 3.18 -2.04 21.08
CA ARG A 230 3.62 -3.41 21.38
C ARG A 230 2.48 -4.42 21.34
N ASP A 231 1.26 -3.96 21.57
CA ASP A 231 0.03 -4.74 21.42
C ASP A 231 -0.19 -5.31 20.00
N MET A 232 0.44 -4.77 18.97
CA MET A 232 0.42 -5.34 17.62
C MET A 232 1.37 -6.54 17.44
N LEU A 233 2.38 -6.71 18.31
CA LEU A 233 3.43 -7.73 18.16
C LEU A 233 2.90 -9.16 18.05
N PRO A 234 1.93 -9.62 18.85
CA PRO A 234 1.44 -11.01 18.74
C PRO A 234 0.95 -11.38 17.34
N MET A 235 0.30 -10.43 16.64
CA MET A 235 -0.15 -10.67 15.26
C MET A 235 1.01 -10.62 14.26
N ILE A 236 1.92 -9.66 14.41
CA ILE A 236 3.11 -9.52 13.55
C ILE A 236 4.00 -10.77 13.66
N GLU A 237 4.35 -11.18 14.87
CA GLU A 237 5.14 -12.38 15.14
C GLU A 237 4.49 -13.62 14.54
N ARG A 238 3.15 -13.73 14.63
CA ARG A 238 2.41 -14.87 14.11
C ARG A 238 2.46 -14.95 12.58
N VAL A 239 2.31 -13.85 11.86
CA VAL A 239 2.42 -13.85 10.38
C VAL A 239 3.87 -14.03 9.91
N VAL A 240 4.84 -13.44 10.64
CA VAL A 240 6.27 -13.57 10.36
C VAL A 240 6.74 -15.01 10.54
N ALA A 241 6.36 -15.66 11.64
CA ALA A 241 6.70 -17.06 11.89
C ALA A 241 6.05 -18.00 10.88
N HIS A 242 4.86 -17.66 10.37
CA HIS A 242 4.10 -18.53 9.49
C HIS A 242 4.53 -18.45 8.03
N ARG A 243 4.63 -17.23 7.48
CA ARG A 243 4.92 -17.00 6.04
C ARG A 243 5.80 -15.77 5.83
N PRO A 244 7.08 -15.78 6.27
CA PRO A 244 7.99 -14.65 6.09
C PRO A 244 8.28 -14.38 4.60
N ASP A 245 8.01 -15.34 3.72
CA ASP A 245 8.08 -15.25 2.25
C ASP A 245 6.85 -14.57 1.62
N ARG A 246 5.86 -14.14 2.40
CA ARG A 246 4.63 -13.49 1.92
C ARG A 246 4.34 -12.14 2.58
N LEU A 247 5.37 -11.54 3.17
CA LEU A 247 5.27 -10.25 3.83
C LEU A 247 6.06 -9.19 3.08
N VAL A 248 5.52 -7.98 3.03
CA VAL A 248 6.26 -6.78 2.61
C VAL A 248 5.99 -5.65 3.60
N TRP A 249 6.89 -4.69 3.67
CA TRP A 249 6.76 -3.51 4.54
C TRP A 249 6.38 -2.26 3.73
N GLY A 250 5.71 -1.29 4.36
CA GLY A 250 5.54 0.03 3.78
C GLY A 250 5.25 1.10 4.83
N SER A 251 5.65 2.34 4.53
CA SER A 251 5.49 3.49 5.45
C SER A 251 4.03 3.93 5.56
N ASN A 252 3.24 3.76 4.49
CA ASN A 252 1.93 4.37 4.29
C ASN A 252 1.98 5.89 4.10
N TRP A 253 3.15 6.48 3.85
CA TRP A 253 3.27 7.91 3.56
C TRP A 253 2.41 8.30 2.35
N PRO A 254 1.69 9.44 2.36
CA PRO A 254 1.71 10.53 3.34
C PRO A 254 0.60 10.41 4.39
N HIS A 255 0.25 9.18 4.76
CA HIS A 255 -0.67 8.86 5.85
C HIS A 255 -2.10 9.38 5.65
N PRO A 256 -2.75 9.17 4.48
CA PRO A 256 -4.09 9.71 4.21
C PRO A 256 -5.10 9.25 5.26
N ILE A 257 -6.04 10.13 5.64
CA ILE A 257 -7.13 9.83 6.57
C ILE A 257 -6.60 9.31 7.93
N CYS A 258 -5.56 9.93 8.50
CA CYS A 258 -4.96 9.51 9.79
C CYS A 258 -5.85 9.90 10.97
N PRO A 259 -6.48 8.94 11.70
CA PRO A 259 -7.38 9.25 12.81
C PRO A 259 -6.64 9.35 14.16
N VAL A 260 -5.33 9.13 14.15
CA VAL A 260 -4.43 9.13 15.31
C VAL A 260 -3.36 10.21 15.11
N PRO A 261 -2.59 10.57 16.15
CA PRO A 261 -1.46 11.49 15.99
C PRO A 261 -0.58 11.10 14.80
N MET A 262 -0.25 12.08 13.96
CA MET A 262 0.55 11.86 12.76
C MET A 262 1.91 11.27 13.15
N PRO A 263 2.30 10.10 12.61
CA PRO A 263 3.61 9.53 12.92
C PRO A 263 4.73 10.30 12.23
N ASN A 264 5.93 10.24 12.80
CA ASN A 264 7.14 10.56 12.07
C ASN A 264 7.64 9.29 11.37
N ASP A 265 7.85 9.33 10.06
CA ASP A 265 8.26 8.13 9.30
C ASP A 265 9.63 7.56 9.75
N GLY A 266 10.50 8.38 10.35
CA GLY A 266 11.74 7.89 10.97
C GLY A 266 11.46 6.93 12.12
N ASP A 267 10.49 7.24 12.98
CA ASP A 267 10.08 6.35 14.07
C ASP A 267 9.46 5.06 13.54
N LEU A 268 8.72 5.13 12.41
CA LEU A 268 8.13 3.95 11.78
C LEU A 268 9.20 3.00 11.22
N VAL A 269 10.30 3.53 10.68
CA VAL A 269 11.47 2.73 10.30
C VAL A 269 12.12 2.09 11.54
N ASP A 270 12.19 2.80 12.65
CA ASP A 270 12.75 2.27 13.91
C ASP A 270 11.91 1.14 14.54
N LEU A 271 10.67 0.91 14.08
CA LEU A 271 9.86 -0.26 14.45
C LEU A 271 10.27 -1.54 13.71
N VAL A 272 10.97 -1.44 12.57
CA VAL A 272 11.39 -2.61 11.78
C VAL A 272 12.19 -3.64 12.58
N PRO A 273 13.24 -3.30 13.35
CA PRO A 273 13.97 -4.29 14.14
C PRO A 273 13.14 -4.86 15.30
N LEU A 274 12.08 -4.16 15.74
CA LEU A 274 11.13 -4.68 16.73
C LEU A 274 10.20 -5.73 16.09
N TRP A 275 9.71 -5.47 14.88
CA TRP A 275 8.80 -6.39 14.16
C TRP A 275 9.52 -7.59 13.55
N LEU A 276 10.76 -7.38 13.09
CA LEU A 276 11.58 -8.33 12.34
C LEU A 276 12.97 -8.40 13.01
N PRO A 277 13.12 -9.13 14.13
CA PRO A 277 14.33 -9.09 14.95
C PRO A 277 15.54 -9.77 14.29
N ASP A 278 15.33 -10.72 13.38
CA ASP A 278 16.41 -11.39 12.67
C ASP A 278 16.73 -10.73 11.31
N GLN A 279 18.02 -10.73 10.95
CA GLN A 279 18.50 -10.05 9.74
C GLN A 279 18.00 -10.71 8.44
N ALA A 280 17.83 -12.03 8.43
CA ALA A 280 17.40 -12.76 7.25
C ALA A 280 15.95 -12.44 6.88
N THR A 281 15.06 -12.35 7.87
CA THR A 281 13.68 -11.91 7.69
C THR A 281 13.62 -10.45 7.28
N ARG A 282 14.44 -9.55 7.87
CA ARG A 282 14.52 -8.16 7.39
C ARG A 282 14.91 -8.08 5.92
N GLN A 283 15.98 -8.78 5.52
CA GLN A 283 16.39 -8.84 4.12
C GLN A 283 15.24 -9.33 3.23
N ARG A 284 14.57 -10.41 3.65
CA ARG A 284 13.45 -10.99 2.91
C ARG A 284 12.29 -10.01 2.75
N VAL A 285 11.77 -9.47 3.84
CA VAL A 285 10.55 -8.63 3.86
C VAL A 285 10.79 -7.25 3.23
N LEU A 286 11.98 -6.68 3.41
CA LEU A 286 12.30 -5.33 2.93
C LEU A 286 12.86 -5.33 1.50
N VAL A 287 13.50 -6.42 1.05
CA VAL A 287 14.25 -6.43 -0.21
C VAL A 287 13.79 -7.56 -1.15
N ASP A 288 13.90 -8.81 -0.74
CA ASP A 288 13.76 -9.95 -1.66
C ASP A 288 12.31 -10.18 -2.08
N ASN A 289 11.39 -10.18 -1.11
CA ASN A 289 9.96 -10.34 -1.32
C ASN A 289 9.37 -9.25 -2.23
N PRO A 290 9.64 -7.94 -2.00
CA PRO A 290 9.24 -6.91 -2.95
C PRO A 290 9.85 -7.08 -4.33
N ALA A 291 11.10 -7.54 -4.43
CA ALA A 291 11.76 -7.77 -5.72
C ALA A 291 11.02 -8.82 -6.54
N GLU A 292 10.68 -9.95 -5.92
CA GLU A 292 9.88 -11.02 -6.54
C GLU A 292 8.47 -10.55 -6.91
N LEU A 293 7.76 -9.95 -5.96
CA LEU A 293 6.35 -9.62 -6.13
C LEU A 293 6.12 -8.54 -7.20
N TYR A 294 6.98 -7.51 -7.23
CA TYR A 294 6.82 -6.35 -8.10
C TYR A 294 7.73 -6.36 -9.34
N GLY A 295 8.59 -7.38 -9.48
CA GLY A 295 9.49 -7.53 -10.63
C GLY A 295 10.51 -6.39 -10.70
N PHE A 296 11.15 -6.09 -9.58
CA PHE A 296 12.38 -5.29 -9.59
C PHE A 296 13.51 -6.23 -9.96
N GLY A 297 14.17 -6.00 -11.10
CA GLY A 297 15.30 -6.80 -11.52
C GLY A 297 16.37 -6.84 -10.42
N THR A 298 17.01 -7.99 -10.23
CA THR A 298 18.30 -8.01 -9.55
C THR A 298 19.23 -7.14 -10.40
N SER A 299 19.83 -6.09 -9.81
CA SER A 299 20.96 -5.43 -10.49
C SER A 299 21.94 -6.53 -10.92
N PRO A 300 22.49 -6.49 -12.15
CA PRO A 300 23.56 -7.41 -12.49
C PRO A 300 24.66 -7.21 -11.45
N ARG A 301 24.99 -8.29 -10.73
CA ARG A 301 26.19 -8.35 -9.89
C ARG A 301 27.42 -8.26 -10.77
#